data_AF-A0A1Z4JLM4-F1
#
_entry.id   AF-A0A1Z4JLM4-F1
#
_cell.length_a   1.000
_cell.length_b   1.000
_cell.length_c   1.000
_cell.angle_alpha   90.00
_cell.angle_beta   90.00
_cell.angle_gamma   90.00
#
_symmetry.space_group_name_H-M   'P 1'
#
loop_
_entity.id
_entity.type
_entity.pdbx_description
1 polymer ?
#
loop_
_entity_poly.entity_id
_entity_poly.type
_entity_poly.pdbx_seq_one_letter_code
_entity_poly.pdbx_strand_id
1 'polypeptide(L)' 'MAHATGNVTIEQRLNTLIESAHDVCSTNGTISDDCAAAWDAVEEVQAEISHRRSAVKTSLTVFCDDNPDAPECRIYDV' A
#
# COMPACT_ATOMS: atom_id res chain seq x y z
N MET A 1 22.45 10.16 21.46
CA MET A 1 21.05 9.98 21.03
C MET A 1 20.89 10.77 19.74
N ALA A 2 20.95 10.10 18.58
CA ALA A 2 20.83 10.77 17.28
C ALA A 2 19.50 10.34 16.65
N HIS A 3 18.59 11.30 16.54
CA HIS A 3 17.35 11.15 15.79
C HIS A 3 17.68 11.14 14.29
N ALA A 4 17.39 10.03 13.61
CA ALA A 4 17.44 9.95 12.16
C ALA A 4 16.07 10.34 11.60
N THR A 5 15.89 11.62 11.25
CA THR A 5 14.81 12.06 10.36
C THR A 5 15.24 11.81 8.91
N GLY A 6 15.18 10.54 8.50
CA GLY A 6 15.15 10.14 7.10
C GLY A 6 13.70 9.88 6.70
N ASN A 7 13.28 10.34 5.53
CA ASN A 7 11.91 10.14 5.04
C ASN A 7 11.67 8.62 4.86
N VAL A 8 10.91 7.99 5.78
CA VAL A 8 10.66 6.54 5.77
C VAL A 8 9.67 6.22 4.66
N THR A 9 10.03 5.29 3.76
CA THR A 9 9.13 4.86 2.69
C THR A 9 8.00 3.98 3.22
N ILE A 10 6.91 3.84 2.47
CA ILE A 10 5.80 2.98 2.89
C ILE A 10 6.21 1.50 2.94
N GLU A 11 7.13 1.08 2.08
CA GLU A 11 7.71 -0.26 2.07
C GLU A 11 8.58 -0.50 3.32
N GLN A 12 9.37 0.49 3.73
CA GLN A 12 10.13 0.40 4.97
C GLN A 12 9.21 0.32 6.18
N ARG A 13 8.13 1.11 6.20
CA ARG A 13 7.09 1.03 7.23
C ARG A 13 6.42 -0.34 7.27
N LEU A 14 6.10 -0.94 6.11
CA LEU A 14 5.54 -2.28 6.04
C LEU A 14 6.48 -3.31 6.68
N ASN A 15 7.78 -3.26 6.35
CA ASN A 15 8.75 -4.19 6.93
C ASN A 15 8.85 -4.05 8.45
N THR A 16 8.89 -2.82 8.97
CA THR A 16 8.87 -2.58 10.42
C THR A 16 7.59 -3.11 11.08
N LEU A 17 6.44 -2.98 10.44
CA LEU A 17 5.18 -3.51 10.98
C LEU A 17 5.14 -5.05 10.97
N ILE A 18 5.71 -5.71 9.95
CA ILE A 18 5.82 -7.17 9.91
C ILE A 18 6.71 -7.67 11.05
N GLU A 19 7.87 -7.04 11.26
CA GLU A 19 8.76 -7.34 12.39
C GLU A 19 8.03 -7.16 13.73
N SER A 20 7.34 -6.02 13.91
CA SER A 20 6.55 -5.75 15.11
C SER A 20 5.42 -6.76 15.31
N ALA A 21 4.73 -7.19 14.25
CA ALA A 21 3.66 -8.18 14.35
C ALA A 21 4.23 -9.53 14.80
N HIS A 22 5.38 -9.96 14.26
CA HIS A 22 6.06 -11.16 14.75
C HIS A 22 6.43 -11.06 16.23
N ASP A 23 7.00 -9.93 16.66
CA ASP A 23 7.41 -9.73 18.06
C ASP A 23 6.21 -9.76 19.02
N VAL A 24 5.12 -9.07 18.65
CA VAL A 24 3.88 -9.05 19.44
C VAL A 24 3.26 -10.44 19.52
N CYS A 25 3.13 -11.15 18.39
CA CYS A 25 2.58 -12.50 18.36
C CYS A 25 3.45 -13.52 19.11
N SER A 26 4.77 -13.37 19.08
CA SER A 26 5.72 -14.21 19.83
C SER A 26 5.60 -13.98 21.34
N THR A 27 5.41 -12.71 21.74
CA THR A 27 5.35 -12.32 23.16
C THR A 27 3.99 -12.59 23.79
N ASN A 28 2.91 -12.26 23.07
CA ASN A 28 1.54 -12.26 23.60
C ASN A 28 0.74 -13.50 23.16
N GLY A 29 1.29 -14.31 22.25
CA GLY A 29 0.67 -15.50 21.70
C GLY A 29 -0.05 -15.24 20.39
N THR A 30 -0.05 -16.24 19.51
CA THR A 30 -0.52 -16.14 18.11
C THR A 30 -2.03 -15.94 17.94
N ILE A 31 -2.82 -16.17 18.99
CA ILE A 31 -4.28 -16.00 19.01
C ILE A 31 -4.72 -14.85 19.92
N SER A 32 -3.77 -14.02 20.38
CA SER A 32 -4.09 -12.86 21.21
C SER A 32 -4.69 -11.72 20.39
N ASP A 33 -5.52 -10.89 21.02
CA ASP A 33 -6.09 -9.69 20.41
C ASP A 33 -4.99 -8.71 19.96
N ASP A 34 -3.90 -8.62 20.72
CA ASP A 34 -2.75 -7.78 20.35
C ASP A 34 -2.06 -8.27 19.07
N CYS A 35 -1.91 -9.59 18.92
CA CYS A 35 -1.36 -10.19 17.70
C CYS A 35 -2.26 -9.92 16.50
N ALA A 36 -3.58 -10.06 16.66
CA ALA A 36 -4.55 -9.73 15.62
C ALA A 36 -4.47 -8.25 15.21
N ALA A 37 -4.48 -7.33 16.18
CA ALA A 37 -4.37 -5.90 15.92
C ALA A 37 -3.05 -5.50 15.23
N ALA A 38 -1.94 -6.18 15.56
CA ALA A 38 -0.66 -5.94 14.90
C ALA A 38 -0.67 -6.38 13.42
N TRP A 39 -1.33 -7.50 13.11
CA TRP A 39 -1.54 -7.93 11.72
C TRP A 39 -2.55 -7.05 10.98
N ASP A 40 -3.60 -6.56 11.62
CA ASP A 40 -4.53 -5.59 11.01
C ASP A 40 -3.77 -4.35 10.52
N ALA A 41 -2.83 -3.83 11.33
CA ALA A 41 -1.99 -2.70 10.93
C ALA A 41 -1.09 -3.01 9.72
N VAL A 42 -0.62 -4.26 9.59
CA VAL A 42 0.12 -4.73 8.42
C VAL A 42 -0.78 -4.77 7.19
N GLU A 43 -2.00 -5.30 7.33
CA GLU A 43 -2.98 -5.40 6.23
C GLU A 43 -3.36 -4.02 5.68
N GLU A 44 -3.60 -3.04 6.55
CA GLU A 44 -3.92 -1.67 6.14
C GLU A 44 -2.81 -1.02 5.31
N VAL A 45 -1.54 -1.21 5.70
CA VAL A 45 -0.41 -0.66 4.93
C VAL A 45 -0.23 -1.38 3.60
N GLN A 46 -0.47 -2.70 3.55
CA GLN A 46 -0.47 -3.43 2.28
C GLN A 46 -1.61 -2.98 1.34
N ALA A 47 -2.79 -2.71 1.89
CA ALA A 47 -3.92 -2.17 1.15
C ALA A 47 -3.59 -0.80 0.55
N GLU A 48 -2.98 0.09 1.33
CA GLU A 48 -2.52 1.40 0.83
C GLU A 48 -1.44 1.27 -0.26
N ILE A 49 -0.49 0.34 -0.12
CA ILE A 49 0.52 0.08 -1.17
C ILE A 49 -0.17 -0.40 -2.46
N SER A 50 -1.15 -1.31 -2.35
CA SER A 50 -1.93 -1.78 -3.48
C SER A 50 -2.71 -0.64 -4.14
N HIS A 51 -3.35 0.21 -3.34
CA HIS A 51 -4.09 1.37 -3.81
C HIS A 51 -3.19 2.38 -4.54
N ARG A 52 -2.00 2.67 -3.99
CA ARG A 52 -1.02 3.53 -4.67
C ARG A 52 -0.59 2.97 -6.01
N ARG A 53 -0.37 1.66 -6.10
CA ARG A 53 0.00 0.99 -7.35
C ARG A 53 -1.10 1.07 -8.39
N SER A 54 -2.37 0.90 -8.00
CA SER A 54 -3.50 0.99 -8.92
C SER A 54 -3.83 2.42 -9.33
N ALA A 55 -3.49 3.42 -8.51
CA ALA A 55 -3.66 4.84 -8.84
C ALA A 55 -2.65 5.37 -9.87
N VAL A 56 -1.56 4.64 -10.16
CA VAL A 56 -0.61 5.02 -11.21
C VAL A 56 -1.25 4.79 -12.58
N LYS A 57 -1.57 5.88 -13.29
CA LYS A 57 -2.08 5.82 -14.65
C LYS A 57 -1.04 5.25 -15.60
N THR A 58 -1.49 4.39 -16.51
CA THR A 58 -0.64 3.90 -17.61
C THR A 58 -0.43 5.00 -18.65
N SER A 59 0.58 4.85 -19.52
CA SER A 59 0.80 5.79 -20.63
C SER A 59 -0.42 5.91 -21.54
N LEU A 60 -1.14 4.80 -21.76
CA LEU A 60 -2.39 4.82 -22.53
C LEU A 60 -3.48 5.60 -21.82
N THR A 61 -3.66 5.40 -20.51
CA THR A 61 -4.64 6.16 -19.72
C THR A 61 -4.37 7.66 -19.76
N VAL A 62 -3.12 8.07 -19.54
CA VAL A 62 -2.71 9.49 -19.63
C VAL A 62 -2.98 10.03 -21.04
N PHE A 63 -2.60 9.28 -22.08
CA PHE A 63 -2.84 9.70 -23.46
C PHE A 63 -4.33 9.88 -23.77
N CYS A 64 -5.18 8.95 -23.31
CA CYS A 64 -6.61 9.02 -23.54
C CYS A 64 -7.32 10.11 -22.74
N ASP A 65 -6.81 10.48 -21.57
CA ASP A 65 -7.31 11.64 -20.81
C ASP A 65 -7.09 12.94 -21.60
N ASP A 66 -5.95 13.07 -22.28
CA ASP A 66 -5.60 14.25 -23.08
C ASP A 66 -6.16 14.21 -24.51
N ASN A 67 -6.46 13.02 -25.05
CA ASN A 67 -6.88 12.78 -26.43
C ASN A 67 -8.11 11.85 -26.51
N PRO A 68 -9.29 12.25 -25.99
CA PRO A 68 -10.46 11.36 -25.90
C PRO A 68 -10.98 10.90 -27.27
N ASP A 69 -10.76 11.70 -28.32
CA ASP A 69 -11.22 11.38 -29.68
C ASP A 69 -10.24 10.48 -30.48
N ALA A 70 -9.09 10.14 -29.91
CA ALA A 70 -8.12 9.25 -30.54
C ALA A 70 -8.75 7.87 -30.78
N PRO A 71 -8.44 7.18 -31.90
CA PRO A 71 -9.03 5.88 -32.23
C PRO A 71 -8.93 4.84 -31.11
N GLU A 72 -7.84 4.86 -30.34
CA GLU A 72 -7.55 3.95 -29.23
C GLU A 72 -8.32 4.27 -27.93
N CYS A 73 -8.97 5.45 -27.86
CA CYS A 73 -9.53 6.02 -26.64
C CYS A 73 -11.05 6.21 -26.67
N ARG A 74 -11.68 6.06 -27.85
CA ARG A 74 -13.13 6.21 -28.00
C ARG A 74 -13.87 5.13 -27.22
N ILE A 75 -14.60 5.54 -26.20
CA ILE A 75 -15.55 4.70 -25.49
C ILE A 75 -16.94 4.97 -26.08
N TYR A 76 -17.62 3.91 -26.52
CA TYR A 76 -18.98 3.99 -27.03
C TYR A 76 -19.93 3.47 -25.96
N ASP A 77 -20.99 4.22 -25.66
CA ASP A 77 -22.07 3.72 -24.81
C ASP A 77 -22.77 2.54 -25.50
N VAL A 78 -23.04 1.48 -24.72
CA VAL A 78 -23.74 0.26 -25.14
C VAL A 78 -25.06 0.09 -24.42
#